data_AF-A0A9N8PXH0-F1
#
_entry.id   AF-A0A9N8PXH0-F1
#
_cell.length_a   1.000
_cell.length_b   1.000
_cell.length_c   1.000
_cell.angle_alpha   90.00
_cell.angle_beta   90.00
_cell.angle_gamma   90.00
#
_symmetry.space_group_name_H-M   'P 1'
#
loop_
_entity.id
_entity.type
_entity.pdbx_description
1 polymer ?
#
loop_
_entity_poly.entity_id
_entity_poly.type
_entity_poly.pdbx_seq_one_letter_code
_entity_poly.pdbx_strand_id
1 'polypeptide(L)'
;MTLLPTYFVSTILQFQIYRSLCERTGQFIPGDASRPLHKCDIYRNPEAGKILTRIMERGSSAPWSQILQETIGEGRLNGEALRDYFRPLEDWLRSENLRTGEYLGWSYDGDYCKFSIETAGLQVYGGFYNAAHRHFDVTSFVTILLLSMLTTFIAARWR
;
A
#
# COMPACT_ATOMS: atom_id res chain seq x y z
N MET A 1 13.08 25.06 6.08
CA MET A 1 12.13 24.41 5.16
C MET A 1 12.73 23.11 4.60
N THR A 2 13.19 22.19 5.45
CA THR A 2 13.89 20.94 5.05
C THR A 2 13.38 19.70 5.79
N LEU A 3 12.27 19.79 6.52
CA LEU A 3 11.85 18.75 7.46
C LEU A 3 11.04 17.60 6.82
N LEU A 4 10.41 17.80 5.66
CA LEU A 4 9.57 16.77 5.03
C LEU A 4 10.33 15.49 4.61
N PRO A 5 11.51 15.57 3.96
CA PRO A 5 12.24 14.38 3.55
C PRO A 5 12.78 13.58 4.75
N THR A 6 13.16 14.25 5.83
CA THR A 6 13.71 13.59 7.02
C THR A 6 12.64 12.78 7.75
N TYR A 7 11.40 13.27 7.84
CA TYR A 7 10.30 12.51 8.42
C TYR A 7 9.95 11.27 7.60
N PHE A 8 9.89 11.40 6.27
CA PHE A 8 9.61 10.26 5.39
C PHE A 8 10.67 9.15 5.55
N VAL A 9 11.95 9.50 5.43
CA VAL A 9 13.05 8.53 5.57
C VAL A 9 13.09 7.94 6.99
N SER A 10 12.94 8.78 8.02
CA SER A 10 12.87 8.32 9.41
C SER A 10 11.74 7.33 9.63
N THR A 11 10.59 7.56 9.01
CA THR A 11 9.41 6.68 9.15
C THR A 11 9.69 5.31 8.54
N ILE A 12 10.39 5.21 7.42
CA ILE A 12 10.72 3.89 6.85
C ILE A 12 11.81 3.21 7.67
N LEU A 13 12.86 3.96 8.05
CA LEU A 13 13.98 3.43 8.82
C LEU A 13 13.58 2.94 10.22
N GLN A 14 12.64 3.60 10.91
CA GLN A 14 12.18 3.14 12.22
C GLN A 14 11.60 1.72 12.15
N PHE A 15 10.80 1.39 11.11
CA PHE A 15 10.23 0.06 10.97
C PHE A 15 11.29 -0.96 10.54
N GLN A 16 12.21 -0.57 9.66
CA GLN A 16 13.31 -1.44 9.22
C GLN A 16 14.24 -1.85 10.38
N ILE A 17 14.64 -0.88 11.20
CA ILE A 17 15.45 -1.12 12.40
C ILE A 17 14.65 -1.94 13.41
N TYR A 18 13.40 -1.55 13.70
CA TYR A 18 12.54 -2.26 14.64
C TYR A 18 12.32 -3.73 14.25
N ARG A 19 12.00 -4.01 12.98
CA ARG A 19 11.90 -5.38 12.44
C ARG A 19 13.18 -6.16 12.70
N SER A 20 14.33 -5.60 12.35
CA SER A 20 15.63 -6.26 12.54
C SER A 20 15.92 -6.58 14.02
N LEU A 21 15.56 -5.68 14.94
CA LEU A 21 15.67 -5.92 16.38
C LEU A 21 14.75 -7.06 16.83
N CYS A 22 13.50 -7.07 16.37
CA CYS A 22 12.51 -8.08 16.71
C CYS A 22 12.88 -9.47 16.18
N GLU A 23 13.45 -9.56 14.97
CA GLU A 23 13.96 -10.82 14.41
C GLU A 23 15.15 -11.35 15.22
N ARG A 24 16.12 -10.47 15.54
CA ARG A 24 17.33 -10.86 16.29
C ARG A 24 17.06 -11.24 17.75
N THR A 25 15.97 -10.73 18.32
CA THR A 25 15.51 -11.09 19.67
C THR A 25 14.55 -12.28 19.69
N GLY A 26 14.20 -12.84 18.52
CA GLY A 26 13.30 -13.98 18.38
C GLY A 26 11.83 -13.68 18.67
N GLN A 27 11.46 -12.40 18.78
CA GLN A 27 10.10 -11.96 19.07
C GLN A 27 9.23 -11.76 17.84
N PHE A 28 9.86 -11.59 16.68
CA PHE A 28 9.19 -11.62 15.39
C PHE A 28 9.76 -12.76 14.56
N ILE A 29 8.86 -13.57 13.99
CA ILE A 29 9.22 -14.57 12.97
C ILE A 29 8.29 -14.34 11.77
N PRO A 30 8.83 -14.07 10.57
CA PRO A 30 8.02 -13.91 9.37
C PRO A 30 7.12 -15.13 9.13
N GLY A 31 5.81 -14.88 9.02
CA GLY A 31 4.80 -15.92 8.78
C GLY A 31 4.28 -16.64 10.03
N ASP A 32 4.85 -16.40 11.22
CA ASP A 32 4.35 -16.95 12.48
C ASP A 32 3.28 -16.04 13.11
N ALA A 33 2.04 -16.50 13.14
CA ALA A 33 0.93 -15.75 13.73
C ALA A 33 1.04 -15.57 15.26
N SER A 34 1.83 -16.41 15.95
CA SER A 34 2.07 -16.28 17.39
C SER A 34 3.05 -15.17 17.73
N ARG A 35 3.89 -14.79 16.77
CA ARG A 35 4.97 -13.79 16.91
C ARG A 35 4.95 -12.77 15.77
N PRO A 36 3.87 -11.97 15.64
CA PRO A 36 3.78 -10.95 14.61
C PRO A 36 4.54 -9.68 15.00
N LEU A 37 5.01 -8.93 13.99
CA LEU A 37 5.87 -7.77 14.22
C LEU A 37 5.22 -6.68 15.10
N HIS A 38 3.92 -6.44 14.95
CA HIS A 38 3.19 -5.43 15.73
C HIS A 38 3.00 -5.79 17.22
N LYS A 39 3.38 -7.01 17.66
CA LYS A 39 3.37 -7.42 19.07
C LYS A 39 4.76 -7.52 19.69
N CYS A 40 5.81 -7.22 18.93
CA CYS A 40 7.17 -7.30 19.44
C CYS A 40 7.41 -6.27 20.57
N ASP A 41 8.08 -6.71 21.63
CA ASP A 41 8.47 -5.88 22.77
C ASP A 41 9.96 -6.01 23.06
N ILE A 42 10.74 -5.01 22.65
CA ILE A 42 12.19 -4.98 22.88
C ILE A 42 12.59 -4.51 24.30
N TYR A 43 11.63 -4.34 25.21
CA TYR A 43 11.88 -3.88 26.57
C TYR A 43 12.87 -4.79 27.33
N ARG A 44 13.85 -4.17 28.00
CA ARG A 44 14.93 -4.84 28.77
C ARG A 44 15.68 -5.92 27.97
N ASN A 45 15.75 -5.81 26.65
CA ASN A 45 16.48 -6.76 25.83
C ASN A 45 17.94 -6.27 25.58
N PRO A 46 18.96 -6.96 26.14
CA PRO A 46 20.36 -6.54 25.99
C PRO A 46 20.89 -6.71 24.56
N GLU A 47 20.39 -7.69 23.79
CA GLU A 47 20.79 -7.87 22.39
C GLU A 47 20.29 -6.74 21.50
N ALA A 48 19.04 -6.30 21.70
CA ALA A 48 18.52 -5.11 21.03
C ALA A 48 19.36 -3.87 21.35
N GLY A 49 19.74 -3.70 22.62
CA GLY A 49 20.62 -2.63 23.07
C GLY A 49 21.97 -2.62 22.35
N LYS A 50 22.64 -3.78 22.25
CA LYS A 50 23.94 -3.91 21.55
C LYS A 50 23.86 -3.48 20.09
N ILE A 51 22.79 -3.87 19.39
CA ILE A 51 22.58 -3.50 17.98
C ILE A 51 22.38 -1.99 17.86
N LEU A 52 21.53 -1.40 18.69
CA LEU A 52 21.29 0.05 18.71
C LEU A 52 22.58 0.82 19.04
N THR A 53 23.36 0.38 20.02
CA THR A 53 24.65 1.00 20.35
C THR A 53 25.59 1.00 19.14
N ARG A 54 25.72 -0.13 18.43
CA ARG A 54 26.57 -0.23 17.24
C ARG A 54 26.14 0.72 16.11
N ILE A 55 24.84 0.96 15.96
CA ILE A 55 24.33 1.94 14.99
C ILE A 55 24.68 3.36 15.45
N MET A 56 24.38 3.70 16.70
CA MET A 56 24.47 5.07 17.22
C MET A 56 25.90 5.53 17.48
N GLU A 57 26.82 4.63 17.88
CA GLU A 57 28.21 4.96 18.20
C GLU A 57 29.00 5.51 17.00
N ARG A 58 28.55 5.20 15.78
CA ARG A 58 29.18 5.66 14.53
C ARG A 58 28.88 7.13 14.26
N GLY A 59 27.77 7.67 14.79
CA GLY A 59 27.34 9.05 14.51
C GLY A 59 27.34 9.36 13.01
N SER A 60 28.06 10.42 12.62
CA SER A 60 28.24 10.83 11.22
C SER A 60 29.56 10.35 10.59
N SER A 61 30.30 9.44 11.24
CA SER A 61 31.62 9.03 10.76
C SER A 61 31.59 8.17 9.49
N ALA A 62 30.44 7.59 9.16
CA ALA A 62 30.24 6.76 7.97
C ALA A 62 28.84 7.00 7.37
N PRO A 63 28.61 6.69 6.09
CA PRO A 63 27.29 6.76 5.48
C PRO A 63 26.28 5.85 6.21
N TRP A 64 25.07 6.35 6.44
CA TRP A 64 24.02 5.63 7.15
C TRP A 64 23.71 4.25 6.55
N SER A 65 23.72 4.13 5.22
CA SER A 65 23.45 2.88 4.50
C SER A 65 24.52 1.82 4.80
N GLN A 66 25.78 2.23 4.89
CA GLN A 66 26.88 1.35 5.26
C GLN A 66 26.72 0.88 6.71
N ILE A 67 26.41 1.79 7.64
CA ILE A 67 26.19 1.46 9.05
C ILE A 67 25.06 0.42 9.20
N LEU A 68 23.93 0.62 8.52
CA LEU A 68 22.83 -0.34 8.56
C LEU A 68 23.17 -1.67 7.90
N GLN A 69 23.92 -1.68 6.79
CA GLN A 69 24.38 -2.91 6.17
C GLN A 69 25.28 -3.73 7.11
N GLU A 70 26.22 -3.08 7.80
CA GLU A 70 27.15 -3.71 8.74
C GLU A 70 26.45 -4.22 10.02
N THR A 71 25.40 -3.54 10.46
CA THR A 71 24.73 -3.83 11.74
C THR A 71 23.56 -4.77 11.60
N ILE A 72 22.59 -4.44 10.74
CA ILE A 72 21.34 -5.18 10.58
C ILE A 72 21.32 -6.04 9.31
N GLY A 73 22.22 -5.80 8.36
CA GLY A 73 22.29 -6.54 7.09
C GLY A 73 21.49 -5.91 5.95
N GLU A 74 20.88 -4.75 6.19
CA GLU A 74 20.02 -4.04 5.24
C GLU A 74 20.46 -2.57 5.10
N GLY A 75 21.27 -2.27 4.09
CA GLY A 75 21.77 -0.91 3.84
C GLY A 75 20.88 -0.04 2.94
N ARG A 76 19.87 -0.62 2.28
CA ARG A 76 18.93 0.11 1.43
C ARG A 76 17.67 0.45 2.21
N LEU A 77 17.01 1.54 1.81
CA LEU A 77 15.70 1.90 2.34
C LEU A 77 14.66 0.89 1.84
N ASN A 78 14.00 0.16 2.76
CA ASN A 78 13.05 -0.90 2.42
C ASN A 78 11.71 -0.68 3.12
N GLY A 79 10.62 -0.64 2.34
CA GLY A 79 9.25 -0.49 2.83
C GLY A 79 8.59 -1.80 3.31
N GLU A 80 9.23 -2.96 3.11
CA GLU A 80 8.70 -4.26 3.51
C GLU A 80 8.45 -4.33 5.03
N ALA A 81 9.33 -3.77 5.85
CA ALA A 81 9.16 -3.78 7.30
C ALA A 81 7.91 -3.01 7.77
N LEU A 82 7.62 -1.88 7.11
CA LEU A 82 6.38 -1.12 7.33
C LEU A 82 5.16 -1.98 6.93
N ARG A 83 5.24 -2.64 5.77
CA ARG A 83 4.17 -3.53 5.28
C ARG A 83 3.93 -4.71 6.24
N ASP A 84 4.99 -5.36 6.72
CA ASP A 84 4.92 -6.48 7.67
C ASP A 84 4.23 -6.09 8.97
N TYR A 85 4.50 -4.88 9.46
CA TYR A 85 3.87 -4.33 10.66
C TYR A 85 2.36 -4.18 10.47
N PHE A 86 1.94 -3.60 9.33
CA PHE A 86 0.54 -3.30 9.03
C PHE A 86 -0.23 -4.42 8.31
N ARG A 87 0.41 -5.52 7.91
CA ARG A 87 -0.20 -6.61 7.15
C ARG A 87 -1.52 -7.12 7.75
N PRO A 88 -1.64 -7.38 9.07
CA PRO A 88 -2.92 -7.84 9.63
C PRO A 88 -4.05 -6.83 9.49
N LEU A 89 -3.73 -5.53 9.60
CA LEU A 89 -4.70 -4.45 9.36
C LEU A 89 -5.06 -4.37 7.88
N GLU A 90 -4.07 -4.51 6.99
CA GLU A 90 -4.33 -4.53 5.54
C GLU A 90 -5.26 -5.68 5.14
N ASP A 91 -5.02 -6.89 5.63
CA ASP A 91 -5.83 -8.07 5.33
C ASP A 91 -7.27 -7.90 5.83
N TRP A 92 -7.43 -7.33 7.03
CA TRP A 92 -8.74 -6.99 7.58
C TRP A 92 -9.46 -5.91 6.74
N LEU A 93 -8.79 -4.80 6.44
CA LEU A 93 -9.35 -3.71 5.63
C LEU A 93 -9.77 -4.19 4.25
N ARG A 94 -8.97 -5.04 3.60
CA ARG A 94 -9.29 -5.62 2.30
C ARG A 94 -10.58 -6.43 2.35
N SER A 95 -10.72 -7.28 3.37
CA SER A 95 -11.91 -8.11 3.57
C SER A 95 -13.14 -7.26 3.86
N GLU A 96 -12.98 -6.23 4.68
CA GLU A 96 -14.07 -5.34 5.08
C GLU A 96 -14.55 -4.46 3.93
N ASN A 97 -13.63 -3.87 3.16
CA ASN A 97 -13.97 -3.08 1.97
C ASN A 97 -14.75 -3.91 0.94
N LEU A 98 -14.39 -5.19 0.77
CA LEU A 98 -15.12 -6.11 -0.10
C LEU A 98 -16.51 -6.44 0.46
N ARG A 99 -16.65 -6.56 1.79
CA ARG A 99 -17.90 -6.87 2.47
C ARG A 99 -18.90 -5.71 2.39
N THR A 100 -18.45 -4.47 2.54
CA THR A 100 -19.33 -3.29 2.50
C THR A 100 -19.49 -2.71 1.10
N GLY A 101 -18.62 -3.11 0.15
CA GLY A 101 -18.62 -2.57 -1.21
C GLY A 101 -18.05 -1.15 -1.27
N GLU A 102 -17.07 -0.83 -0.41
CA GLU A 102 -16.41 0.49 -0.43
C GLU A 102 -15.78 0.77 -1.79
N TYR A 103 -15.94 2.02 -2.26
CA TYR A 103 -15.23 2.51 -3.42
C TYR A 103 -13.76 2.81 -3.06
N LEU A 104 -12.83 2.17 -3.76
CA LEU A 104 -11.38 2.40 -3.57
C LEU A 104 -10.86 3.45 -4.54
N GLY A 105 -10.18 4.47 -4.00
CA GLY A 105 -9.62 5.58 -4.76
C GLY A 105 -10.43 6.86 -4.60
N TRP A 106 -10.08 7.88 -5.37
CA TRP A 106 -10.74 9.18 -5.35
C TRP A 106 -11.22 9.54 -6.77
N SER A 107 -12.41 10.10 -6.88
CA SER A 107 -12.86 10.72 -8.12
C SER A 107 -12.16 12.07 -8.27
N TYR A 108 -11.51 12.29 -9.41
CA TYR A 108 -10.91 13.57 -9.73
C TYR A 108 -12.01 14.54 -10.18
N ASP A 109 -12.17 15.68 -9.49
CA ASP A 109 -13.20 16.69 -9.80
C ASP A 109 -12.73 17.76 -10.81
N GLY A 110 -11.48 17.68 -11.28
CA GLY A 110 -10.96 18.56 -12.33
C GLY A 110 -10.31 19.85 -11.84
N ASP A 111 -10.51 20.26 -10.59
CA ASP A 111 -10.31 21.66 -10.22
C ASP A 111 -8.92 21.98 -9.64
N TYR A 112 -8.20 20.98 -9.14
CA TYR A 112 -6.92 21.20 -8.45
C TYR A 112 -5.71 21.47 -9.36
N CYS A 113 -5.68 20.93 -10.59
CA CYS A 113 -4.60 21.24 -11.54
C CYS A 113 -4.79 22.55 -12.29
N LYS A 114 -5.98 23.16 -12.28
CA LYS A 114 -6.23 24.36 -13.09
C LYS A 114 -5.40 25.56 -12.61
N PHE A 115 -5.39 25.82 -11.30
CA PHE A 115 -4.64 26.92 -10.71
C PHE A 115 -3.12 26.72 -10.75
N SER A 116 -2.65 25.48 -10.60
CA SER A 116 -1.22 25.16 -10.61
C SER A 116 -0.63 25.15 -12.04
N ILE A 117 -1.43 24.84 -13.06
CA ILE A 117 -1.02 24.89 -14.48
C ILE A 117 -1.04 26.32 -15.03
N GLU A 118 -2.07 27.12 -14.72
CA GLU A 118 -2.14 28.53 -15.14
C GLU A 118 -0.99 29.36 -14.55
N THR A 119 -0.60 29.07 -13.30
CA THR A 119 0.54 29.74 -12.63
C THR A 119 1.90 29.33 -13.22
N ALA A 120 2.02 28.12 -13.79
CA ALA A 120 3.27 27.58 -14.29
C ALA A 120 3.47 27.71 -15.82
N GLY A 121 2.45 28.13 -16.57
CA GLY A 121 2.56 28.37 -18.02
C GLY A 121 2.87 27.13 -18.88
N LEU A 122 2.54 25.93 -18.38
CA LEU A 122 2.82 24.67 -19.07
C LEU A 122 1.67 24.25 -20.00
N GLN A 123 1.97 23.91 -21.25
CA GLN A 123 1.02 23.23 -22.15
C GLN A 123 0.98 21.74 -21.80
N VAL A 124 -0.20 21.21 -21.45
CA VAL A 124 -0.39 19.79 -21.15
C VAL A 124 -0.85 19.04 -22.40
N TYR A 125 -0.10 18.02 -22.82
CA TYR A 125 -0.58 16.98 -23.72
C TYR A 125 -0.65 15.65 -22.96
N GLY A 126 -1.85 15.11 -22.81
CA GLY A 126 -2.16 13.84 -22.13
C GLY A 126 -2.98 14.05 -20.87
N GLY A 127 -4.07 13.35 -20.59
CA GLY A 127 -4.63 12.13 -21.16
C GLY A 127 -5.51 11.56 -20.04
N PHE A 128 -6.80 11.39 -20.33
CA PHE A 128 -7.87 11.10 -19.37
C PHE A 128 -7.54 9.97 -18.37
N TYR A 129 -7.59 10.28 -17.08
CA TYR A 129 -7.77 9.27 -16.03
C TYR A 129 -9.20 9.35 -15.50
N ASN A 130 -9.84 8.18 -15.43
CA ASN A 130 -11.21 7.89 -15.00
C ASN A 130 -12.29 7.97 -16.09
N ALA A 131 -12.23 7.07 -17.06
CA ALA A 131 -13.46 6.45 -17.55
C ALA A 131 -13.59 5.08 -16.87
N ALA A 132 -14.20 5.05 -15.68
CA ALA A 132 -14.83 3.82 -15.23
C ALA A 132 -16.00 3.58 -16.18
N HIS A 133 -15.78 2.82 -17.25
CA HIS A 133 -16.87 2.30 -18.06
C HIS A 133 -17.70 1.40 -17.15
N ARG A 134 -18.83 1.91 -16.64
CA ARG A 134 -19.92 1.03 -16.27
C ARG A 134 -20.34 0.36 -17.56
N HIS A 135 -19.86 -0.86 -17.79
CA HIS A 135 -20.46 -1.76 -18.77
C HIS A 135 -21.88 -2.07 -18.27
N PHE A 136 -22.83 -1.19 -18.58
CA PHE A 136 -24.21 -1.63 -18.76
C PHE A 136 -24.21 -2.36 -20.09
N ASP A 137 -24.12 -3.68 -20.03
CA ASP A 137 -24.07 -4.52 -21.21
C ASP A 137 -25.46 -4.54 -21.87
N VAL A 138 -25.74 -3.52 -22.70
CA VAL A 138 -26.99 -3.36 -23.44
C VAL A 138 -27.25 -4.58 -24.34
N THR A 139 -26.18 -5.29 -24.72
CA THR A 139 -26.24 -6.56 -25.46
C THR A 139 -27.05 -7.63 -24.73
N SER A 140 -27.00 -7.68 -23.39
CA SER A 140 -27.76 -8.65 -22.58
C SER A 140 -29.25 -8.35 -22.58
N PHE A 141 -29.64 -7.07 -22.49
CA PHE A 141 -31.07 -6.69 -22.55
C PHE A 141 -31.68 -6.89 -23.94
N VAL A 142 -30.93 -6.56 -25.00
CA VAL A 142 -31.40 -6.75 -26.38
C VAL A 142 -31.51 -8.23 -26.72
N THR A 143 -30.56 -9.07 -26.30
CA THR A 143 -30.64 -10.52 -26.52
C THR A 143 -31.81 -11.16 -25.77
N ILE A 144 -32.09 -10.77 -24.52
CA ILE A 144 -33.25 -11.24 -23.76
C ILE A 144 -34.57 -10.83 -24.43
N LEU A 145 -34.66 -9.59 -24.93
CA LEU A 145 -35.84 -9.10 -25.64
C LEU A 145 -36.06 -9.85 -26.97
N LEU A 146 -35.00 -10.09 -27.74
CA LEU A 146 -35.08 -10.82 -29.00
C LEU A 146 -35.43 -12.30 -28.80
N LEU A 147 -34.88 -12.95 -27.77
CA LEU A 147 -35.24 -14.33 -27.40
C LEU A 147 -36.72 -14.43 -26.98
N SER A 148 -37.21 -13.50 -26.16
CA SER A 148 -38.63 -13.52 -25.76
C SER A 148 -39.56 -13.30 -26.95
N MET A 149 -39.25 -12.35 -27.85
CA MET A 149 -40.00 -12.13 -29.10
C MET A 149 -39.98 -13.35 -30.04
N LEU A 150 -38.84 -14.05 -30.14
CA LEU A 150 -38.74 -15.25 -30.96
C LEU A 150 -39.59 -16.40 -30.39
N THR A 151 -39.59 -16.59 -29.06
CA THR A 151 -40.42 -17.62 -28.42
C THR A 151 -41.91 -17.36 -28.56
N THR A 152 -42.36 -16.10 -28.47
CA THR A 152 -43.76 -15.74 -28.69
C THR A 152 -44.18 -15.91 -30.15
N PHE A 153 -43.31 -15.57 -31.10
CA PHE A 153 -43.56 -15.82 -32.53
C PHE A 153 -43.65 -17.31 -32.87
N ILE A 154 -42.74 -18.13 -32.33
CA ILE A 154 -42.80 -19.59 -32.53
C ILE A 154 -44.05 -20.16 -31.88
N ALA A 155 -44.37 -19.76 -30.65
CA ALA A 155 -45.60 -20.21 -29.96
C ALA A 155 -46.89 -19.79 -30.68
N ALA A 156 -46.91 -18.60 -31.30
CA ALA A 156 -48.04 -18.12 -32.10
C ALA A 156 -48.16 -18.81 -33.46
N ARG A 157 -47.06 -19.32 -34.02
CA ARG A 157 -47.01 -20.04 -35.30
C ARG A 157 -47.34 -21.55 -35.18
N TRP A 158 -47.26 -22.10 -33.97
CA TRP A 158 -47.60 -23.49 -33.65
C TRP A 158 -48.96 -23.63 -32.91
N ARG A 159 -49.82 -22.60 -33.01
CA ARG A 159 -51.27 -22.66 -32.81
C ARG A 159 -51.96 -22.54 -34.15
#